data_AF-A0A7S3KZJ9-F1
#
_entry.id   AF-A0A7S3KZJ9-F1
#
_cell.length_a   1.000
_cell.length_b   1.000
_cell.length_c   1.000
_cell.angle_alpha   90.00
_cell.angle_beta   90.00
_cell.angle_gamma   90.00
#
_symmetry.space_group_name_H-M   'P 1'
#
loop_
_entity.id
_entity.type
_entity.pdbx_description
1 polymer ?
#
loop_
_entity_poly.entity_id
_entity_poly.type
_entity_poly.pdbx_seq_one_letter_code
_entity_poly.pdbx_strand_id
1 'polypeptide(L)'
;KIFGMTQTNLIRKHTLMGMASALAAFFGVPLGGSLFALEINNRFGIEYYEHTMEAIFSGTVCLCVFRGLAGLSLGSIWHIQETPLPKANYETVMLGALLGLMGAAVAAGFAFFHAWNMSLFRSAGLLDNAKAVPRALVGAFFLLFIGVLIPRTLFWGESEFQTLATAADASELPHVFPQLGLLGLEMDTFGTAMCVGFFKMVAISFTVAGGYRGGFIFPFFAAGAAFGKGLTFVFPAIPPVLATLSIACGINVAITRTGLASPLILCALAGEPNAISPVLAASMVSLFATTYMPFIRSQVRRADVSHLHDEEAVADQRKIYATPAAEQRKVFEPSPTKK
;
A
#
# COMPACT_ATOMS: atom_id res chain seq x y z
N LYS A 1 -11.67 22.64 -24.99
CA LYS A 1 -10.38 22.41 -24.26
C LYS A 1 -10.05 23.69 -23.51
N ILE A 2 -10.01 23.69 -22.18
CA ILE A 2 -9.92 24.92 -21.37
C ILE A 2 -8.64 25.74 -21.69
N PHE A 3 -7.51 25.07 -21.91
CA PHE A 3 -6.22 25.74 -22.18
C PHE A 3 -5.62 25.43 -23.57
N GLY A 4 -6.40 24.88 -24.50
CA GLY A 4 -5.92 24.58 -25.86
C GLY A 4 -4.77 23.56 -25.99
N MET A 5 -4.30 22.97 -24.89
CA MET A 5 -3.16 22.05 -24.91
C MET A 5 -3.47 20.73 -25.64
N THR A 6 -2.54 20.31 -26.50
CA THR A 6 -2.65 19.08 -27.31
C THR A 6 -1.42 18.19 -27.26
N GLN A 7 -0.27 18.71 -26.81
CA GLN A 7 0.98 17.95 -26.76
C GLN A 7 0.93 16.89 -25.64
N THR A 8 1.19 15.63 -25.99
CA THR A 8 1.12 14.49 -25.07
C THR A 8 1.99 14.66 -23.83
N ASN A 9 3.22 15.16 -23.98
CA ASN A 9 4.12 15.38 -22.84
C ASN A 9 3.59 16.45 -21.88
N LEU A 10 2.98 17.54 -22.39
CA LEU A 10 2.37 18.56 -21.55
C LEU A 10 1.13 18.02 -20.82
N ILE A 11 0.28 17.25 -21.51
CA ILE A 11 -0.88 16.60 -20.89
C ILE A 11 -0.43 15.66 -19.77
N ARG A 12 0.62 14.85 -20.03
CA ARG A 12 1.19 13.95 -19.04
C ARG A 12 1.74 14.71 -17.84
N LYS A 13 2.55 15.75 -18.07
CA LYS A 13 3.07 16.61 -17.01
C LYS A 13 1.96 17.14 -16.11
N HIS A 14 0.91 17.73 -16.68
CA HIS A 14 -0.20 18.27 -15.90
C HIS A 14 -1.02 17.20 -15.18
N THR A 15 -1.13 16.00 -15.77
CA THR A 15 -1.77 14.85 -15.10
C THR A 15 -0.96 14.44 -13.86
N LEU A 16 0.37 14.33 -13.98
CA LEU A 16 1.26 14.00 -12.87
C LEU A 16 1.26 15.10 -11.80
N MET A 17 1.23 16.37 -12.18
CA MET A 17 1.08 17.49 -11.24
C MET A 17 -0.25 17.43 -10.49
N GLY A 18 -1.36 17.09 -11.16
CA GLY A 18 -2.66 16.91 -10.52
C GLY A 18 -2.67 15.75 -9.52
N MET A 19 -2.06 14.62 -9.89
CA MET A 19 -1.86 13.48 -8.98
C MET A 19 -1.00 13.86 -7.77
N ALA A 20 0.12 14.56 -8.01
CA ALA A 20 1.02 15.03 -6.97
C ALA A 20 0.32 16.00 -6.01
N SER A 21 -0.46 16.95 -6.51
CA SER A 21 -1.30 17.84 -5.71
C SER A 21 -2.23 17.07 -4.77
N ALA A 22 -3.00 16.12 -5.31
CA ALA A 22 -3.94 15.34 -4.53
C ALA A 22 -3.25 14.49 -3.47
N LEU A 23 -2.18 13.77 -3.83
CA LEU A 23 -1.47 12.87 -2.92
C LEU A 23 -0.66 13.62 -1.86
N ALA A 24 -0.01 14.74 -2.22
CA ALA A 24 0.70 15.60 -1.27
C ALA A 24 -0.26 16.15 -0.20
N ALA A 25 -1.41 16.68 -0.61
CA ALA A 25 -2.42 17.19 0.30
C ALA A 25 -3.04 16.07 1.16
N PHE A 26 -3.36 14.93 0.54
CA PHE A 26 -3.95 13.76 1.20
C PHE A 26 -3.04 13.15 2.27
N PHE A 27 -1.76 12.91 1.96
CA PHE A 27 -0.82 12.38 2.97
C PHE A 27 -0.35 13.43 3.96
N GLY A 28 -0.48 14.72 3.67
CA GLY A 28 0.14 15.77 4.48
C GLY A 28 1.66 15.84 4.33
N VAL A 29 2.25 15.08 3.40
CA VAL A 29 3.71 14.97 3.19
C VAL A 29 4.01 15.37 1.73
N PRO A 30 4.41 16.62 1.46
CA PRO A 30 4.45 17.12 0.09
C PRO A 30 5.49 16.40 -0.78
N LEU A 31 6.70 16.18 -0.27
CA LEU A 31 7.73 15.43 -0.99
C LEU A 31 7.31 13.97 -1.24
N GLY A 32 6.80 13.30 -0.20
CA GLY A 32 6.35 11.91 -0.27
C GLY A 32 5.20 11.71 -1.27
N GLY A 33 4.14 12.52 -1.18
CA GLY A 33 2.99 12.43 -2.08
C GLY A 33 3.33 12.75 -3.55
N SER A 34 4.20 13.73 -3.78
CA SER A 34 4.65 14.06 -5.14
C SER A 34 5.51 12.96 -5.75
N LEU A 35 6.44 12.38 -4.99
CA LEU A 35 7.22 11.23 -5.48
C LEU A 35 6.34 10.00 -5.69
N PHE A 36 5.34 9.78 -4.83
CA PHE A 36 4.37 8.69 -4.99
C PHE A 36 3.66 8.79 -6.34
N ALA A 37 3.20 10.00 -6.69
CA ALA A 37 2.53 10.27 -7.96
C ALA A 37 3.40 9.94 -9.18
N LEU A 38 4.72 10.05 -9.07
CA LEU A 38 5.66 9.76 -10.15
C LEU A 38 6.02 8.29 -10.20
N GLU A 39 6.24 7.65 -9.04
CA GLU A 39 6.61 6.23 -8.92
C GLU A 39 5.46 5.29 -9.30
N ILE A 40 4.23 5.59 -8.90
CA ILE A 40 3.07 4.67 -9.04
C ILE A 40 2.77 4.27 -10.49
N ASN A 41 3.27 5.01 -11.47
CA ASN A 41 3.04 4.73 -12.89
C ASN A 41 3.96 3.64 -13.45
N ASN A 42 5.11 3.39 -12.79
CA ASN A 42 6.08 2.38 -13.21
C ASN A 42 6.35 1.37 -12.09
N ARG A 43 6.94 0.24 -12.45
CA ARG A 43 7.30 -0.81 -11.48
C ARG A 43 8.63 -0.57 -10.79
N PHE A 44 9.48 0.24 -11.40
CA PHE A 44 10.83 0.50 -10.94
C PHE A 44 11.12 1.99 -10.96
N GLY A 45 10.84 2.63 -9.82
CA GLY A 45 11.21 4.02 -9.59
C GLY A 45 10.54 5.00 -10.54
N ILE A 46 11.24 6.12 -10.79
CA ILE A 46 10.69 7.32 -11.43
C ILE A 46 11.16 7.42 -12.88
N GLU A 47 10.26 7.19 -13.83
CA GLU A 47 10.54 7.34 -15.28
C GLU A 47 10.19 8.73 -15.84
N TYR A 48 9.51 9.56 -15.04
CA TYR A 48 9.15 10.95 -15.38
C TYR A 48 9.89 11.95 -14.49
N TYR A 49 11.19 11.69 -14.28
CA TYR A 49 12.02 12.47 -13.37
C TYR A 49 12.15 13.93 -13.79
N GLU A 50 12.00 14.24 -15.09
CA GLU A 50 12.02 15.60 -15.59
C GLU A 50 10.86 16.47 -15.08
N HIS A 51 9.81 15.85 -14.53
CA HIS A 51 8.64 16.53 -13.97
C HIS A 51 8.66 16.56 -12.43
N THR A 52 9.76 16.15 -11.80
CA THR A 52 9.85 16.02 -10.35
C THR A 52 9.68 17.35 -9.64
N MET A 53 10.37 18.39 -10.11
CA MET A 53 10.30 19.72 -9.48
C MET A 53 8.90 20.32 -9.61
N GLU A 54 8.25 20.18 -10.77
CA GLU A 54 6.89 20.66 -11.00
C GLU A 54 5.87 19.89 -10.17
N ALA A 55 6.04 18.57 -10.01
CA ALA A 55 5.19 17.75 -9.16
C ALA A 55 5.33 18.12 -7.67
N ILE A 56 6.56 18.34 -7.18
CA ILE A 56 6.80 18.78 -5.79
C ILE A 56 6.23 20.18 -5.56
N PHE A 57 6.45 21.10 -6.49
CA PHE A 57 5.90 22.46 -6.41
C PHE A 57 4.38 22.44 -6.36
N SER A 58 3.73 21.73 -7.30
CA SER A 58 2.26 21.59 -7.34
C SER A 58 1.71 20.94 -6.07
N GLY A 59 2.38 19.87 -5.60
CA GLY A 59 2.08 19.19 -4.34
C GLY A 59 2.12 20.11 -3.13
N THR A 60 3.20 20.87 -3.00
CA THR A 60 3.41 21.82 -1.89
C THR A 60 2.36 22.93 -1.89
N VAL A 61 2.07 23.52 -3.06
CA VAL A 61 1.03 24.55 -3.18
C VAL A 61 -0.34 23.99 -2.77
N CYS A 62 -0.71 22.81 -3.26
CA CYS A 62 -1.98 22.19 -2.93
C CYS A 62 -2.10 21.87 -1.44
N LEU A 63 -1.04 21.35 -0.82
CA LEU A 63 -0.98 21.11 0.62
C LEU A 63 -1.20 22.39 1.42
N CYS A 64 -0.50 23.48 1.09
CA CYS A 64 -0.63 24.77 1.77
C CYS A 64 -2.06 25.32 1.67
N VAL A 65 -2.66 25.25 0.47
CA VAL A 65 -4.05 25.69 0.26
C VAL A 65 -5.01 24.82 1.05
N PHE A 66 -4.91 23.49 0.94
CA PHE A 66 -5.79 22.56 1.64
C PHE A 66 -5.73 22.76 3.16
N ARG A 67 -4.53 22.74 3.75
CA ARG A 67 -4.37 22.88 5.19
C ARG A 67 -4.72 24.27 5.69
N GLY A 68 -4.40 25.32 4.91
CA GLY A 68 -4.79 26.69 5.22
C GLY A 68 -6.31 26.86 5.27
N LEU A 69 -7.03 26.30 4.30
CA LEU A 69 -8.50 26.32 4.27
C LEU A 69 -9.12 25.43 5.37
N ALA A 70 -8.52 24.28 5.65
CA ALA A 70 -9.01 23.33 6.67
C ALA A 70 -8.62 23.71 8.11
N GLY A 71 -7.74 24.70 8.30
CA GLY A 71 -7.23 25.07 9.62
C GLY A 71 -6.35 23.99 10.27
N LEU A 72 -5.70 23.14 9.48
CA LEU A 72 -4.90 22.00 9.97
C LEU A 72 -3.41 22.38 10.06
N SER A 73 -2.76 22.07 11.20
CA SER A 73 -1.31 22.25 11.37
C SER A 73 -0.50 21.28 10.52
N LEU A 74 0.72 21.63 10.11
CA LEU A 74 1.64 20.67 9.47
C LEU A 74 2.37 19.88 10.56
N GLY A 75 2.34 18.56 10.50
CA GLY A 75 3.01 17.71 11.50
C GLY A 75 2.72 16.22 11.34
N SER A 76 3.38 15.41 12.16
CA SER A 76 3.08 13.99 12.33
C SER A 76 1.70 13.79 12.94
N ILE A 77 1.04 12.69 12.58
CA ILE A 77 -0.29 12.30 13.09
C ILE A 77 -0.24 11.02 13.94
N TRP A 78 0.86 10.27 13.86
CA TRP A 78 1.09 9.08 14.67
C TRP A 78 2.23 9.31 15.65
N HIS A 79 2.05 8.79 16.85
CA HIS A 79 2.99 8.82 17.97
C HIS A 79 3.14 7.40 18.52
N ILE A 80 3.98 6.60 17.86
CA ILE A 80 4.10 5.15 18.10
C ILE A 80 4.84 4.86 19.41
N GLN A 81 5.72 5.76 19.82
CA GLN A 81 6.51 5.66 21.05
C GLN A 81 6.70 7.06 21.65
N GLU A 82 6.91 7.13 22.97
CA GLU A 82 7.07 8.41 23.69
C GLU A 82 8.31 9.19 23.25
N THR A 83 9.41 8.47 23.02
CA THR A 83 10.69 9.06 22.62
C THR A 83 11.04 8.62 21.20
N PRO A 84 11.23 9.56 20.25
CA PRO A 84 11.61 9.21 18.89
C PRO A 84 12.91 8.39 18.85
N LEU A 85 13.08 7.61 17.78
CA LEU A 85 14.28 6.81 17.60
C LEU A 85 15.51 7.74 17.62
N PRO A 86 16.44 7.63 18.58
CA PRO A 86 17.46 8.66 18.77
C PRO A 86 18.50 8.67 17.65
N LYS A 87 18.83 7.49 17.12
CA LYS A 87 19.75 7.30 15.99
C LYS A 87 19.46 5.99 15.28
N ALA A 88 19.77 5.94 13.98
CA ALA A 88 19.87 4.68 13.24
C ALA A 88 21.34 4.25 13.13
N ASN A 89 21.58 2.95 13.25
CA ASN A 89 22.88 2.32 13.02
C ASN A 89 22.74 1.26 11.90
N TYR A 90 23.84 0.63 11.48
CA TYR A 90 23.78 -0.39 10.43
C TYR A 90 22.88 -1.58 10.82
N GLU A 91 22.82 -1.92 12.11
CA GLU A 91 21.98 -3.02 12.63
C GLU A 91 20.50 -2.74 12.46
N THR A 92 20.04 -1.52 12.76
CA THR A 92 18.65 -1.13 12.54
C THR A 92 18.32 -1.08 11.06
N VAL A 93 19.28 -0.74 10.19
CA VAL A 93 19.09 -0.80 8.73
C VAL A 93 18.94 -2.24 8.24
N MET A 94 19.79 -3.16 8.71
CA MET A 94 19.68 -4.60 8.40
C MET A 94 18.37 -5.18 8.94
N LEU A 95 17.96 -4.79 10.15
CA LEU A 95 16.68 -5.17 10.73
C LEU A 95 15.51 -4.67 9.88
N GLY A 96 15.55 -3.41 9.43
CA GLY A 96 14.56 -2.85 8.50
C GLY A 96 14.46 -3.66 7.21
N ALA A 97 15.59 -4.04 6.61
CA ALA A 97 15.63 -4.91 5.43
C ALA A 97 14.94 -6.28 5.67
N LEU A 98 15.22 -6.93 6.81
CA LEU A 98 14.58 -8.20 7.19
C LEU A 98 13.07 -8.05 7.39
N LEU A 99 12.64 -7.00 8.10
CA LEU A 99 11.22 -6.69 8.30
C LEU A 99 10.51 -6.36 6.97
N GLY A 100 11.20 -5.69 6.05
CA GLY A 100 10.70 -5.43 4.71
C GLY A 100 10.48 -6.71 3.91
N LEU A 101 11.38 -7.70 4.04
CA LEU A 101 11.20 -9.02 3.44
C LEU A 101 9.99 -9.77 4.03
N MET A 102 9.74 -9.63 5.34
CA MET A 102 8.50 -10.14 5.95
C MET A 102 7.27 -9.45 5.37
N GLY A 103 7.29 -8.12 5.21
CA GLY A 103 6.21 -7.37 4.56
C GLY A 103 5.97 -7.82 3.11
N ALA A 104 7.04 -8.10 2.36
CA ALA A 104 6.96 -8.68 1.01
C ALA A 104 6.30 -10.06 1.01
N ALA A 105 6.64 -10.94 1.95
CA ALA A 105 6.02 -12.26 2.09
C ALA A 105 4.51 -12.15 2.39
N VAL A 106 4.12 -11.24 3.29
CA VAL A 106 2.70 -10.94 3.58
C VAL A 106 1.98 -10.43 2.33
N ALA A 107 2.58 -9.49 1.60
CA ALA A 107 2.01 -8.97 0.36
C ALA A 107 1.87 -10.05 -0.73
N ALA A 108 2.83 -10.98 -0.83
CA ALA A 108 2.75 -12.11 -1.74
C ALA A 108 1.59 -13.06 -1.40
N GLY A 109 1.42 -13.38 -0.12
CA GLY A 109 0.25 -14.13 0.37
C GLY A 109 -1.06 -13.43 0.03
N PHE A 110 -1.13 -12.11 0.26
CA PHE A 110 -2.29 -11.31 -0.13
C PHE A 110 -2.53 -11.32 -1.65
N ALA A 111 -1.50 -11.17 -2.48
CA ALA A 111 -1.67 -11.17 -3.93
C ALA A 111 -2.23 -12.49 -4.44
N PHE A 112 -1.76 -13.62 -3.89
CA PHE A 112 -2.28 -14.95 -4.21
C PHE A 112 -3.75 -15.10 -3.78
N PHE A 113 -4.06 -14.70 -2.55
CA PHE A 113 -5.43 -14.70 -2.03
C PHE A 113 -6.35 -13.79 -2.85
N HIS A 114 -5.89 -12.60 -3.22
CA HIS A 114 -6.66 -11.64 -4.00
C HIS A 114 -6.92 -12.15 -5.43
N ALA A 115 -5.94 -12.78 -6.06
CA ALA A 115 -6.13 -13.42 -7.37
C ALA A 115 -7.19 -14.53 -7.31
N TRP A 116 -7.14 -15.36 -6.26
CA TRP A 116 -8.17 -16.37 -5.99
C TRP A 116 -9.55 -15.73 -5.78
N ASN A 117 -9.65 -14.70 -4.94
CA ASN A 117 -10.90 -13.99 -4.69
C ASN A 117 -11.50 -13.38 -5.97
N MET A 118 -10.66 -12.72 -6.78
CA MET A 118 -11.06 -12.20 -8.09
C MET A 118 -11.54 -13.31 -9.05
N SER A 119 -11.00 -14.52 -8.95
CA SER A 119 -11.49 -15.68 -9.70
C SER A 119 -12.89 -16.12 -9.26
N LEU A 120 -13.22 -16.02 -7.96
CA LEU A 120 -14.56 -16.29 -7.46
C LEU A 120 -15.57 -15.27 -8.01
N PHE A 121 -15.25 -13.98 -7.90
CA PHE A 121 -16.09 -12.90 -8.44
C PHE A 121 -16.29 -13.03 -9.95
N ARG A 122 -15.25 -13.47 -10.67
CA ARG A 122 -15.34 -13.75 -12.11
C ARG A 122 -16.27 -14.94 -12.40
N SER A 123 -16.10 -16.04 -11.67
CA SER A 123 -16.88 -17.27 -11.88
C SER A 123 -18.36 -17.07 -11.55
N ALA A 124 -18.66 -16.22 -10.57
CA ALA A 124 -20.01 -15.77 -10.26
C ALA A 124 -20.58 -14.75 -11.27
N GLY A 125 -19.78 -14.35 -12.27
CA GLY A 125 -20.17 -13.36 -13.27
C GLY A 125 -20.43 -11.97 -12.69
N LEU A 126 -19.80 -11.61 -11.57
CA LEU A 126 -20.00 -10.33 -10.86
C LEU A 126 -19.10 -9.20 -11.37
N LEU A 127 -18.10 -9.49 -12.22
CA LEU A 127 -17.17 -8.49 -12.73
C LEU A 127 -17.76 -7.63 -13.87
N ASP A 128 -18.96 -7.97 -14.36
CA ASP A 128 -19.69 -7.16 -15.34
C ASP A 128 -20.22 -5.86 -14.70
N ASN A 129 -20.04 -4.73 -15.38
CA ASN A 129 -20.54 -3.42 -14.96
C ASN A 129 -22.07 -3.42 -14.80
N ALA A 130 -22.81 -4.22 -15.58
CA ALA A 130 -24.26 -4.36 -15.42
C ALA A 130 -24.65 -4.94 -14.05
N LYS A 131 -23.72 -5.63 -13.37
CA LYS A 131 -23.89 -6.23 -12.04
C LYS A 131 -23.12 -5.49 -10.96
N ALA A 132 -22.83 -4.20 -11.16
CA ALA A 132 -22.09 -3.39 -10.20
C ALA A 132 -22.72 -3.40 -8.79
N VAL A 133 -24.06 -3.33 -8.69
CA VAL A 133 -24.75 -3.35 -7.39
C VAL A 133 -24.61 -4.72 -6.70
N PRO A 134 -24.95 -5.87 -7.32
CA PRO A 134 -24.69 -7.19 -6.74
C PRO A 134 -23.22 -7.40 -6.35
N ARG A 135 -22.29 -6.97 -7.20
CA ARG A 135 -20.84 -7.05 -6.93
C ARG A 135 -20.47 -6.29 -5.66
N ALA A 136 -20.94 -5.05 -5.53
CA ALA A 136 -20.70 -4.23 -4.36
C ALA A 136 -21.31 -4.86 -3.10
N LEU A 137 -22.54 -5.38 -3.17
CA LEU A 137 -23.21 -6.04 -2.04
C LEU A 137 -22.45 -7.27 -1.54
N VAL A 138 -21.89 -8.09 -2.43
CA VAL A 138 -21.06 -9.24 -2.02
C VAL A 138 -19.78 -8.75 -1.34
N GLY A 139 -19.09 -7.75 -1.90
CA GLY A 139 -17.92 -7.14 -1.24
C GLY A 139 -18.26 -6.55 0.13
N ALA A 140 -19.39 -5.83 0.23
CA ALA A 140 -19.89 -5.25 1.46
C ALA A 140 -20.21 -6.31 2.51
N PHE A 141 -20.83 -7.41 2.11
CA PHE A 141 -21.19 -8.50 2.99
C PHE A 141 -19.94 -9.05 3.71
N PHE A 142 -18.88 -9.40 2.97
CA PHE A 142 -17.65 -9.90 3.58
C PHE A 142 -16.94 -8.83 4.42
N LEU A 143 -16.91 -7.59 3.94
CA LEU A 143 -16.34 -6.47 4.68
C LEU A 143 -17.03 -6.28 6.04
N LEU A 144 -18.36 -6.17 6.05
CA LEU A 144 -19.16 -5.97 7.25
C LEU A 144 -19.15 -7.20 8.14
N PHE A 145 -19.18 -8.40 7.57
CA PHE A 145 -19.09 -9.64 8.34
C PHE A 145 -17.78 -9.69 9.13
N ILE A 146 -16.64 -9.41 8.49
CA ILE A 146 -15.35 -9.34 9.19
C ILE A 146 -15.34 -8.19 10.19
N GLY A 147 -15.80 -7.00 9.79
CA GLY A 147 -15.79 -5.81 10.66
C GLY A 147 -16.69 -5.91 11.89
N VAL A 148 -17.81 -6.63 11.83
CA VAL A 148 -18.66 -6.87 13.01
C VAL A 148 -17.99 -7.84 13.99
N LEU A 149 -17.21 -8.80 13.48
CA LEU A 149 -16.47 -9.74 14.32
C LEU A 149 -15.19 -9.13 14.89
N ILE A 150 -14.43 -8.39 14.07
CA ILE A 150 -13.12 -7.80 14.38
C ILE A 150 -13.10 -6.35 13.86
N PRO A 151 -13.60 -5.36 14.61
CA PRO A 151 -13.80 -4.00 14.10
C PRO A 151 -12.52 -3.27 13.67
N ARG A 152 -11.37 -3.66 14.25
CA ARG A 152 -10.03 -3.17 13.88
C ARG A 152 -9.61 -3.47 12.43
N THR A 153 -10.37 -4.29 11.69
CA THR A 153 -10.12 -4.59 10.27
C THR A 153 -10.83 -3.64 9.31
N LEU A 154 -11.61 -2.67 9.82
CA LEU A 154 -12.30 -1.68 8.98
C LEU A 154 -11.30 -0.71 8.30
N PHE A 155 -11.83 0.13 7.41
CA PHE A 155 -11.03 0.79 6.36
C PHE A 155 -10.47 2.17 6.75
N TRP A 156 -10.62 2.62 7.99
CA TRP A 156 -10.09 3.91 8.46
C TRP A 156 -8.61 3.81 8.82
N GLY A 157 -7.82 3.18 7.95
CA GLY A 157 -6.44 2.80 8.22
C GLY A 157 -5.52 3.97 8.60
N GLU A 158 -5.82 5.20 8.17
CA GLU A 158 -5.07 6.39 8.58
C GLU A 158 -5.20 6.67 10.07
N SER A 159 -6.43 6.69 10.61
CA SER A 159 -6.68 6.98 12.02
C SER A 159 -6.48 5.75 12.91
N GLU A 160 -6.76 4.55 12.39
CA GLU A 160 -6.55 3.29 13.09
C GLU A 160 -5.08 2.88 13.20
N PHE A 161 -4.18 3.39 12.33
CA PHE A 161 -2.77 3.02 12.37
C PHE A 161 -2.17 3.25 13.76
N GLN A 162 -2.48 4.37 14.40
CA GLN A 162 -2.00 4.72 15.73
C GLN A 162 -2.33 3.62 16.74
N THR A 163 -3.61 3.26 16.85
CA THR A 163 -4.08 2.29 17.85
C THR A 163 -3.54 0.88 17.59
N LEU A 164 -3.31 0.54 16.32
CA LEU A 164 -2.68 -0.74 15.95
C LEU A 164 -1.17 -0.74 16.22
N ALA A 165 -0.47 0.36 15.95
CA ALA A 165 0.97 0.44 16.17
C ALA A 165 1.34 0.47 17.66
N THR A 166 0.49 1.05 18.51
CA THR A 166 0.71 1.10 19.97
C THR A 166 0.10 -0.08 20.72
N ALA A 167 -0.81 -0.84 20.10
CA ALA A 167 -1.75 -1.74 20.79
C ALA A 167 -2.54 -1.01 21.88
N ALA A 168 -3.03 0.18 21.58
CA ALA A 168 -3.98 0.88 22.44
C ALA A 168 -5.28 0.10 22.56
N ASP A 169 -5.97 0.24 23.69
CA ASP A 169 -7.25 -0.41 23.99
C ASP A 169 -8.29 -0.17 22.90
N ALA A 170 -9.20 -1.13 22.70
CA ALA A 170 -10.21 -1.01 21.64
C ALA A 170 -11.12 0.21 21.84
N SER A 171 -11.32 0.66 23.08
CA SER A 171 -12.09 1.88 23.39
C SER A 171 -11.57 3.13 22.66
N GLU A 172 -10.28 3.17 22.32
CA GLU A 172 -9.65 4.28 21.58
C GLU A 172 -9.81 4.16 20.06
N LEU A 173 -10.41 3.07 19.55
CA LEU A 173 -10.59 2.88 18.12
C LEU A 173 -11.53 3.96 17.54
N PRO A 174 -11.05 4.79 16.60
CA PRO A 174 -11.84 5.89 16.08
C PRO A 174 -12.87 5.40 15.06
N HIS A 175 -14.00 6.11 14.94
CA HIS A 175 -15.01 5.95 13.88
C HIS A 175 -15.71 4.58 13.79
N VAL A 176 -15.53 3.71 14.78
CA VAL A 176 -16.05 2.33 14.77
C VAL A 176 -16.84 2.05 16.04
N PHE A 177 -18.02 1.45 15.89
CA PHE A 177 -18.87 1.02 17.00
C PHE A 177 -19.64 -0.27 16.61
N PRO A 178 -19.71 -1.29 17.47
CA PRO A 178 -19.00 -1.44 18.75
C PRO A 178 -17.50 -1.69 18.54
N GLN A 179 -16.65 -1.20 19.44
CA GLN A 179 -15.20 -1.24 19.25
C GLN A 179 -14.56 -2.63 19.40
N LEU A 180 -15.08 -3.46 20.31
CA LEU A 180 -14.55 -4.81 20.60
C LEU A 180 -15.07 -5.89 19.64
N GLY A 181 -16.15 -5.58 18.90
CA GLY A 181 -16.86 -6.52 18.03
C GLY A 181 -17.60 -7.61 18.80
N LEU A 182 -18.19 -8.56 18.06
CA LEU A 182 -18.91 -9.68 18.65
C LEU A 182 -17.99 -10.74 19.29
N LEU A 183 -16.73 -10.82 18.84
CA LEU A 183 -15.76 -11.77 19.40
C LEU A 183 -15.07 -11.25 20.66
N GLY A 184 -15.19 -9.95 20.95
CA GLY A 184 -14.49 -9.32 22.07
C GLY A 184 -12.97 -9.41 21.97
N LEU A 185 -12.44 -9.36 20.74
CA LEU A 185 -11.03 -9.61 20.47
C LEU A 185 -10.20 -8.34 20.70
N GLU A 186 -9.45 -8.32 21.80
CA GLU A 186 -8.46 -7.29 22.10
C GLU A 186 -7.11 -7.62 21.42
N MET A 187 -6.35 -6.58 21.03
CA MET A 187 -5.09 -6.75 20.29
C MET A 187 -3.87 -6.71 21.23
N ASP A 188 -3.86 -7.58 22.23
CA ASP A 188 -2.91 -7.62 23.34
C ASP A 188 -1.82 -8.71 23.22
N THR A 189 -1.94 -9.62 22.26
CA THR A 189 -1.00 -10.73 22.06
C THR A 189 -0.52 -10.83 20.61
N PHE A 190 0.56 -11.57 20.40
CA PHE A 190 1.05 -11.89 19.05
C PHE A 190 -0.06 -12.51 18.19
N GLY A 191 -0.80 -13.49 18.72
CA GLY A 191 -1.84 -14.20 17.98
C GLY A 191 -3.00 -13.27 17.56
N THR A 192 -3.48 -12.43 18.46
CA THR A 192 -4.58 -11.49 18.17
C THR A 192 -4.13 -10.39 17.18
N ALA A 193 -2.90 -9.89 17.30
CA ALA A 193 -2.33 -8.94 16.34
C ALA A 193 -2.15 -9.53 14.93
N MET A 194 -1.63 -10.76 14.82
CA MET A 194 -1.54 -11.49 13.54
C MET A 194 -2.93 -11.70 12.93
N CYS A 195 -3.92 -12.04 13.74
CA CYS A 195 -5.31 -12.22 13.33
C CYS A 195 -5.89 -10.92 12.74
N VAL A 196 -5.75 -9.80 13.45
CA VAL A 196 -6.20 -8.47 12.96
C VAL A 196 -5.51 -8.11 11.65
N GLY A 197 -4.19 -8.24 11.55
CA GLY A 197 -3.45 -7.98 10.32
C GLY A 197 -3.94 -8.86 9.15
N PHE A 198 -4.10 -10.17 9.39
CA PHE A 198 -4.57 -11.12 8.38
C PHE A 198 -5.98 -10.79 7.88
N PHE A 199 -6.94 -10.63 8.78
CA PHE A 199 -8.32 -10.33 8.39
C PHE A 199 -8.47 -8.95 7.77
N LYS A 200 -7.60 -7.99 8.10
CA LYS A 200 -7.53 -6.71 7.39
C LYS A 200 -7.09 -6.89 5.93
N MET A 201 -6.07 -7.72 5.65
CA MET A 201 -5.69 -8.06 4.28
C MET A 201 -6.84 -8.75 3.52
N VAL A 202 -7.60 -9.63 4.19
CA VAL A 202 -8.79 -10.28 3.60
C VAL A 202 -9.86 -9.24 3.29
N ALA A 203 -10.15 -8.33 4.22
CA ALA A 203 -11.13 -7.25 4.03
C ALA A 203 -10.73 -6.35 2.85
N ILE A 204 -9.46 -5.95 2.73
CA ILE A 204 -8.89 -5.22 1.58
C ILE A 204 -9.22 -5.94 0.27
N SER A 205 -8.98 -7.25 0.20
CA SER A 205 -9.23 -8.04 -1.01
C SER A 205 -10.70 -8.01 -1.42
N PHE A 206 -11.64 -8.20 -0.49
CA PHE A 206 -13.07 -8.19 -0.79
C PHE A 206 -13.61 -6.81 -1.16
N THR A 207 -13.09 -5.74 -0.55
CA THR A 207 -13.47 -4.37 -0.90
C THR A 207 -13.03 -4.02 -2.32
N VAL A 208 -11.80 -4.39 -2.70
CA VAL A 208 -11.28 -4.21 -4.07
C VAL A 208 -12.06 -5.08 -5.06
N ALA A 209 -12.31 -6.35 -4.72
CA ALA A 209 -13.11 -7.24 -5.55
C ALA A 209 -14.56 -6.73 -5.72
N GLY A 210 -15.14 -6.13 -4.68
CA GLY A 210 -16.45 -5.48 -4.68
C GLY A 210 -16.53 -4.22 -5.54
N GLY A 211 -15.41 -3.66 -5.98
CA GLY A 211 -15.38 -2.47 -6.84
C GLY A 211 -15.63 -1.16 -6.10
N TYR A 212 -15.42 -1.13 -4.78
CA TYR A 212 -15.50 0.09 -4.00
C TYR A 212 -14.44 1.10 -4.43
N ARG A 213 -14.85 2.37 -4.55
CA ARG A 213 -13.92 3.46 -4.81
C ARG A 213 -13.21 3.83 -3.52
N GLY A 214 -11.88 3.82 -3.56
CA GLY A 214 -11.04 4.12 -2.41
C GLY A 214 -9.62 3.58 -2.64
N GLY A 215 -8.66 4.16 -1.93
CA GLY A 215 -7.29 3.66 -1.92
C GLY A 215 -7.12 2.51 -0.92
N PHE A 216 -6.11 1.68 -1.15
CA PHE A 216 -5.73 0.57 -0.25
C PHE A 216 -4.43 0.84 0.53
N ILE A 217 -3.81 2.01 0.33
CA ILE A 217 -2.51 2.38 0.92
C ILE A 217 -2.57 2.40 2.45
N PHE A 218 -3.44 3.22 3.03
CA PHE A 218 -3.61 3.28 4.49
C PHE A 218 -4.12 1.97 5.10
N PRO A 219 -5.07 1.24 4.49
CA PRO A 219 -5.41 -0.11 4.93
C PRO A 219 -4.21 -1.07 4.99
N PHE A 220 -3.30 -1.04 4.01
CA PHE A 220 -2.07 -1.83 4.05
C PHE A 220 -1.09 -1.35 5.12
N PHE A 221 -0.95 -0.04 5.32
CA PHE A 221 -0.15 0.49 6.42
C PHE A 221 -0.68 0.00 7.77
N ALA A 222 -1.99 0.08 7.98
CA ALA A 222 -2.64 -0.38 9.20
C ALA A 222 -2.49 -1.91 9.40
N ALA A 223 -2.59 -2.71 8.34
CA ALA A 223 -2.30 -4.15 8.42
C ALA A 223 -0.84 -4.39 8.82
N GLY A 224 0.10 -3.65 8.24
CA GLY A 224 1.52 -3.69 8.61
C GLY A 224 1.80 -3.25 10.04
N ALA A 225 1.05 -2.27 10.56
CA ALA A 225 1.12 -1.88 11.97
C ALA A 225 0.71 -3.04 12.89
N ALA A 226 -0.40 -3.74 12.58
CA ALA A 226 -0.82 -4.91 13.35
C ALA A 226 0.23 -6.03 13.30
N PHE A 227 0.77 -6.36 12.12
CA PHE A 227 1.83 -7.36 12.00
C PHE A 227 3.12 -6.96 12.74
N GLY A 228 3.56 -5.71 12.58
CA GLY A 228 4.75 -5.18 13.25
C GLY A 228 4.59 -5.16 14.77
N LYS A 229 3.45 -4.66 15.27
CA LYS A 229 3.15 -4.67 16.71
C LYS A 229 3.10 -6.08 17.26
N GLY A 230 2.48 -7.00 16.54
CA GLY A 230 2.47 -8.42 16.87
C GLY A 230 3.88 -8.95 17.13
N LEU A 231 4.82 -8.66 16.23
CA LEU A 231 6.21 -9.11 16.36
C LEU A 231 6.89 -8.61 17.65
N THR A 232 6.56 -7.40 18.11
CA THR A 232 7.12 -6.84 19.37
C THR A 232 6.65 -7.58 20.63
N PHE A 233 5.50 -8.27 20.59
CA PHE A 233 5.07 -9.11 21.70
C PHE A 233 5.95 -10.34 21.89
N VAL A 234 6.56 -10.84 20.80
CA VAL A 234 7.48 -12.00 20.84
C VAL A 234 8.93 -11.56 20.99
N PHE A 235 9.30 -10.44 20.35
CA PHE A 235 10.63 -9.87 20.38
C PHE A 235 10.60 -8.42 20.93
N PRO A 236 10.50 -8.25 22.26
CA PRO A 236 10.41 -6.91 22.88
C PRO A 236 11.63 -6.02 22.62
N ALA A 237 12.76 -6.61 22.23
CA ALA A 237 13.97 -5.87 21.88
C ALA A 237 13.86 -5.12 20.54
N ILE A 238 12.91 -5.48 19.67
CA ILE A 238 12.70 -4.76 18.41
C ILE A 238 11.96 -3.45 18.71
N PRO A 239 12.50 -2.28 18.31
CA PRO A 239 11.80 -1.02 18.47
C PRO A 239 10.45 -1.03 17.74
N PRO A 240 9.32 -0.70 18.40
CA PRO A 240 7.99 -0.75 17.79
C PRO A 240 7.88 0.07 16.51
N VAL A 241 8.55 1.23 16.45
CA VAL A 241 8.63 2.07 15.25
C VAL A 241 9.25 1.32 14.07
N LEU A 242 10.35 0.60 14.29
CA LEU A 242 10.99 -0.15 13.20
C LEU A 242 10.12 -1.32 12.75
N ALA A 243 9.53 -2.08 13.69
CA ALA A 243 8.65 -3.20 13.37
C ALA A 243 7.43 -2.77 12.55
N THR A 244 6.70 -1.78 13.03
CA THR A 244 5.44 -1.31 12.42
C THR A 244 5.68 -0.61 11.10
N LEU A 245 6.59 0.38 11.05
CA LEU A 245 6.85 1.15 9.83
C LEU A 245 7.51 0.30 8.74
N SER A 246 8.45 -0.58 9.07
CA SER A 246 9.16 -1.38 8.05
C SER A 246 8.26 -2.44 7.43
N ILE A 247 7.42 -3.13 8.22
CA ILE A 247 6.46 -4.10 7.67
C ILE A 247 5.36 -3.39 6.88
N ALA A 248 4.82 -2.27 7.39
CA ALA A 248 3.86 -1.43 6.66
C ALA A 248 4.43 -0.95 5.32
N CYS A 249 5.67 -0.48 5.32
CA CYS A 249 6.36 -0.06 4.11
C CYS A 249 6.55 -1.22 3.14
N GLY A 250 7.04 -2.37 3.65
CA GLY A 250 7.25 -3.58 2.86
C GLY A 250 5.98 -4.06 2.17
N ILE A 251 4.85 -4.14 2.90
CA ILE A 251 3.56 -4.54 2.32
C ILE A 251 3.13 -3.56 1.22
N ASN A 252 3.15 -2.25 1.52
CA ASN A 252 2.69 -1.25 0.57
C ASN A 252 3.55 -1.25 -0.71
N VAL A 253 4.88 -1.22 -0.57
CA VAL A 253 5.82 -1.13 -1.70
C VAL A 253 5.73 -2.36 -2.61
N ALA A 254 5.50 -3.55 -2.05
CA ALA A 254 5.27 -4.75 -2.84
C ALA A 254 4.04 -4.63 -3.77
N ILE A 255 3.04 -3.85 -3.38
CA ILE A 255 1.79 -3.66 -4.13
C ILE A 255 1.84 -2.43 -5.03
N THR A 256 2.29 -1.29 -4.50
CA THR A 256 2.26 0.02 -5.16
C THR A 256 3.51 0.33 -5.96
N ARG A 257 4.65 -0.30 -5.68
CA ARG A 257 5.95 0.01 -6.30
C ARG A 257 6.49 1.41 -5.99
N THR A 258 6.03 2.01 -4.90
CA THR A 258 6.43 3.37 -4.49
C THR A 258 7.57 3.34 -3.48
N GLY A 259 8.75 2.95 -3.97
CA GLY A 259 9.91 2.59 -3.15
C GLY A 259 10.54 3.76 -2.39
N LEU A 260 10.56 4.96 -2.97
CA LEU A 260 11.11 6.16 -2.34
C LEU A 260 10.03 6.92 -1.57
N ALA A 261 8.80 6.97 -2.09
CA ALA A 261 7.73 7.73 -1.48
C ALA A 261 7.20 7.10 -0.18
N SER A 262 7.05 5.77 -0.14
CA SER A 262 6.43 5.11 1.02
C SER A 262 7.23 5.28 2.32
N PRO A 263 8.57 5.14 2.33
CA PRO A 263 9.38 5.44 3.52
C PRO A 263 9.22 6.89 3.98
N LEU A 264 9.25 7.85 3.05
CA LEU A 264 9.10 9.27 3.38
C LEU A 264 7.74 9.57 4.01
N ILE A 265 6.66 9.01 3.45
CA ILE A 265 5.31 9.19 3.97
C ILE A 265 5.19 8.59 5.37
N LEU A 266 5.59 7.33 5.57
CA LEU A 266 5.48 6.63 6.86
C LEU A 266 6.29 7.32 7.96
N CYS A 267 7.56 7.65 7.70
CA CYS A 267 8.43 8.30 8.68
C CYS A 267 7.95 9.73 9.01
N ALA A 268 7.45 10.49 8.02
CA ALA A 268 6.93 11.83 8.28
C ALA A 268 5.62 11.80 9.08
N LEU A 269 4.69 10.89 8.74
CA LEU A 269 3.43 10.75 9.47
C LEU A 269 3.65 10.24 10.90
N ALA A 270 4.68 9.42 11.14
CA ALA A 270 5.05 8.94 12.46
C ALA A 270 5.96 9.89 13.26
N GLY A 271 6.47 10.97 12.65
CA GLY A 271 7.41 11.87 13.33
C GLY A 271 8.77 11.23 13.63
N GLU A 272 9.21 10.27 12.78
CA GLU A 272 10.38 9.41 13.03
C GLU A 272 11.45 9.59 11.94
N PRO A 273 12.15 10.75 11.89
CA PRO A 273 13.12 11.05 10.83
C PRO A 273 14.31 10.09 10.85
N ASN A 274 14.74 9.61 12.02
CA ASN A 274 15.84 8.67 12.15
C ASN A 274 15.49 7.26 11.68
N ALA A 275 14.20 6.92 11.55
CA ALA A 275 13.77 5.63 11.01
C ALA A 275 13.86 5.55 9.47
N ILE A 276 14.16 6.66 8.78
CA ILE A 276 14.11 6.72 7.31
C ILE A 276 15.05 5.71 6.64
N SER A 277 16.26 5.52 7.17
CA SER A 277 17.24 4.60 6.58
C SER A 277 16.80 3.12 6.72
N PRO A 278 16.39 2.65 7.91
CA PRO A 278 15.77 1.33 8.06
C PRO A 278 14.52 1.09 7.20
N VAL A 279 13.60 2.05 7.17
CA VAL A 279 12.33 1.90 6.43
C VAL A 279 12.57 1.95 4.92
N LEU A 280 13.55 2.73 4.45
CA LEU A 280 14.01 2.69 3.07
C LEU A 280 14.64 1.33 2.72
N ALA A 281 15.45 0.74 3.60
CA ALA A 281 15.99 -0.59 3.37
C ALA A 281 14.86 -1.65 3.29
N ALA A 282 13.85 -1.55 4.16
CA ALA A 282 12.65 -2.38 4.12
C ALA A 282 11.93 -2.27 2.76
N SER A 283 11.77 -1.04 2.29
CA SER A 283 11.18 -0.73 0.99
C SER A 283 11.96 -1.34 -0.18
N MET A 284 13.28 -1.13 -0.23
CA MET A 284 14.11 -1.63 -1.34
C MET A 284 14.11 -3.16 -1.41
N VAL A 285 14.28 -3.84 -0.28
CA VAL A 285 14.24 -5.31 -0.26
C VAL A 285 12.87 -5.82 -0.69
N SER A 286 11.79 -5.21 -0.20
CA SER A 286 10.44 -5.59 -0.62
C SER A 286 10.20 -5.38 -2.11
N LEU A 287 10.63 -4.22 -2.64
CA LEU A 287 10.50 -3.87 -4.04
C LEU A 287 11.18 -4.92 -4.93
N PHE A 288 12.44 -5.25 -4.63
CA PHE A 288 13.19 -6.23 -5.40
C PHE A 288 12.63 -7.64 -5.24
N ALA A 289 12.36 -8.10 -4.02
CA ALA A 289 11.83 -9.43 -3.74
C ALA A 289 10.50 -9.72 -4.45
N THR A 290 9.69 -8.69 -4.68
CA THR A 290 8.36 -8.84 -5.27
C THR A 290 8.27 -8.36 -6.72
N THR A 291 9.39 -8.01 -7.37
CA THR A 291 9.43 -7.43 -8.72
C THR A 291 8.48 -8.07 -9.75
N TYR A 292 8.42 -9.41 -9.74
CA TYR A 292 7.66 -10.19 -10.72
C TYR A 292 6.18 -10.36 -10.36
N MET A 293 5.70 -9.66 -9.33
CA MET A 293 4.32 -9.75 -8.82
C MET A 293 3.52 -8.48 -9.13
N PRO A 294 3.06 -8.26 -10.38
CA PRO A 294 2.29 -7.07 -10.72
C PRO A 294 0.90 -7.11 -10.10
N PHE A 295 0.61 -6.16 -9.22
CA PHE A 295 -0.73 -5.95 -8.68
C PHE A 295 -1.49 -4.90 -9.49
N ILE A 296 -0.89 -3.72 -9.69
CA ILE A 296 -1.47 -2.64 -10.49
C ILE A 296 -1.17 -2.89 -11.96
N ARG A 297 -2.15 -3.44 -12.69
CA ARG A 297 -1.98 -3.82 -14.10
C ARG A 297 -1.70 -2.64 -15.04
N SER A 298 -2.11 -1.44 -14.68
CA SER A 298 -1.88 -0.21 -15.45
C SER A 298 -0.47 0.35 -15.32
N GLN A 299 0.39 -0.24 -14.48
CA GLN A 299 1.80 0.13 -14.40
C GLN A 299 2.54 -0.37 -15.65
N VAL A 300 3.01 0.57 -16.46
CA VAL A 300 3.64 0.31 -17.75
C VAL A 300 4.88 1.19 -17.87
N ARG A 301 5.96 0.61 -18.41
CA ARG A 301 7.17 1.36 -18.73
C ARG A 301 6.89 2.42 -19.78
N ARG A 302 7.59 3.54 -19.67
CA ARG A 302 7.59 4.63 -20.63
C ARG A 302 8.13 4.15 -21.98
N ALA A 303 7.39 4.43 -23.05
CA ALA A 303 7.66 3.87 -24.37
C ALA A 303 9.03 4.31 -24.95
N ASP A 304 9.43 5.56 -24.75
CA ASP A 304 10.72 6.11 -25.19
C ASP A 304 11.92 5.54 -24.42
N VAL A 305 11.74 5.06 -23.18
CA VAL A 305 12.78 4.37 -22.39
C VAL A 305 12.83 2.87 -22.72
N SER A 306 11.70 2.29 -23.16
CA SER A 306 11.59 0.85 -23.41
C SER A 306 12.51 0.32 -24.52
N HIS A 307 13.00 1.18 -25.41
CA HIS A 307 13.96 0.83 -26.46
C HIS A 307 15.41 0.65 -25.96
N LEU A 308 15.71 1.02 -24.71
CA LEU A 308 17.07 0.98 -24.14
C LEU A 308 17.39 -0.32 -23.39
N HIS A 309 16.39 -1.16 -23.11
CA HIS A 309 16.56 -2.44 -22.39
C HIS A 309 15.68 -3.54 -22.99
N ASP A 310 16.29 -4.33 -23.89
CA ASP A 310 15.91 -5.64 -24.45
C ASP A 310 14.46 -5.82 -24.97
N GLU A 311 14.36 -6.04 -26.28
CA GLU A 311 13.12 -6.39 -27.00
C GLU A 311 12.45 -7.68 -26.46
N GLU A 312 13.19 -8.58 -25.80
CA GLU A 312 12.67 -9.82 -25.22
C GLU A 312 11.76 -9.59 -24.00
N ALA A 313 12.09 -8.64 -23.12
CA ALA A 313 11.30 -8.36 -21.92
C ALA A 313 9.95 -7.67 -22.24
N VAL A 314 9.94 -6.89 -23.34
CA VAL A 314 8.74 -6.20 -23.84
C VAL A 314 7.79 -7.18 -24.55
N ALA A 315 8.32 -8.17 -25.26
CA ALA A 315 7.53 -9.23 -25.90
C ALA A 315 6.82 -10.12 -24.88
N ASP A 316 7.48 -10.43 -23.76
CA ASP A 316 6.93 -11.28 -22.70
C ASP A 316 5.85 -10.55 -21.88
N GLN A 317 6.05 -9.26 -21.60
CA GLN A 317 5.01 -8.42 -21.01
C GLN A 317 3.78 -8.32 -21.91
N ARG A 318 3.94 -8.04 -23.22
CA ARG A 318 2.81 -7.96 -24.16
C ARG A 318 2.06 -9.29 -24.30
N LYS A 319 2.75 -10.44 -24.29
CA LYS A 319 2.10 -11.77 -24.29
C LYS A 319 1.30 -12.02 -23.01
N ILE A 320 1.83 -11.67 -21.84
CA ILE A 320 1.13 -11.83 -20.56
C ILE A 320 -0.13 -10.95 -20.50
N TYR A 321 -0.13 -9.73 -21.07
CA TYR A 321 -1.31 -8.85 -21.06
C TYR A 321 -2.31 -9.11 -22.19
N ALA A 322 -1.91 -9.76 -23.29
CA ALA A 322 -2.77 -10.07 -24.43
C ALA A 322 -3.52 -11.41 -24.29
N THR A 323 -3.07 -12.31 -23.41
CA THR A 323 -3.65 -13.65 -23.29
C THR A 323 -4.80 -13.69 -22.27
N PRO A 324 -5.99 -14.21 -22.60
CA PRO A 324 -7.09 -14.36 -21.64
C PRO A 324 -6.68 -15.19 -20.42
N ALA A 325 -7.15 -14.83 -19.23
CA ALA A 325 -6.73 -15.43 -17.95
C ALA A 325 -6.91 -16.97 -17.87
N ALA A 326 -7.73 -17.57 -18.75
CA ALA A 326 -7.92 -19.01 -18.83
C ALA A 326 -6.70 -19.76 -19.42
N GLU A 327 -5.91 -19.12 -20.29
CA GLU A 327 -4.74 -19.74 -20.95
C GLU A 327 -3.44 -19.55 -20.16
N GLN A 328 -3.39 -18.58 -19.26
CA GLN A 328 -2.24 -18.37 -18.36
C GLN A 328 -2.02 -19.55 -17.38
N ARG A 329 -3.04 -20.39 -17.14
CA ARG A 329 -2.93 -21.60 -16.30
C ARG A 329 -2.05 -22.70 -16.89
N LYS A 330 -1.96 -22.82 -18.22
CA LYS A 330 -1.17 -23.88 -18.87
C LYS A 330 0.35 -23.70 -18.74
N VAL A 331 0.81 -22.50 -18.38
CA VAL A 331 2.24 -22.19 -18.17
C VAL A 331 2.75 -22.70 -16.81
N PHE A 332 1.84 -22.92 -15.85
CA PHE A 332 2.18 -23.36 -14.49
C PHE A 332 1.78 -24.82 -14.19
N GLU A 333 1.21 -25.55 -15.16
CA GLU A 333 1.03 -26.99 -15.05
C GLU A 333 2.36 -27.67 -15.40
N PRO A 334 2.91 -28.55 -14.53
CA PRO A 334 4.06 -29.36 -14.91
C PRO A 334 3.67 -30.17 -16.15
N SER A 335 4.49 -30.08 -17.19
CA SER A 335 4.32 -30.85 -18.43
C SER A 335 4.02 -32.30 -18.06
N PRO A 336 2.97 -32.94 -18.62
CA PRO A 336 2.79 -34.36 -18.44
C PRO A 336 4.05 -35.03 -18.97
N THR A 337 4.75 -35.73 -18.09
CA THR A 337 5.95 -36.49 -18.40
C THR A 337 5.63 -37.40 -19.58
N LYS A 338 6.26 -37.14 -20.73
CA LYS A 338 6.28 -38.10 -21.82
C LYS A 338 7.38 -39.11 -21.52
N LYS A 339 6.91 -40.32 -21.19
CA LYS A 339 7.61 -41.58 -20.89
C LYS A 339 8.04 -41.76 -19.45
#